data_AF-A8DYC7-F1
#
_entry.id   AF-A8DYC7-F1
#
_cell.length_a   1.000
_cell.length_b   1.000
_cell.length_c   1.000
_cell.angle_alpha   90.00
_cell.angle_beta   90.00
_cell.angle_gamma   90.00
#
_symmetry.space_group_name_H-M   'P 1'
#
loop_
_entity.id
_entity.type
_entity.pdbx_description
1 polymer ?
#
loop_
_entity_poly.entity_id
_entity_poly.type
_entity_poly.pdbx_seq_one_letter_code
_entity_poly.pdbx_strand_id
1 'polypeptide(L)'
;MAIVDKFLYCFELKFGVLIIGFVDIILSILCGCYLPWIRRKVDADILILTQEPITVHGPSLVKSSDLYRFYVGEDFYFNRFGYSMYIFGLIVLILHIGACILIIISALSEEKIMAAPYVATAPMRFVVLLLILIWIVTKSFDCTTSFWLIGLSLFPATYFWLTVVSWFDPAISA
;
A
#
# COMPACT_ATOMS: atom_id res chain seq x y z
N MET A 1 -15.11 -1.94 -24.00
CA MET A 1 -14.86 -0.94 -22.94
C MET A 1 -14.72 0.40 -23.65
N ALA A 2 -15.51 1.43 -23.29
CA ALA A 2 -15.26 2.76 -23.82
C ALA A 2 -13.93 3.24 -23.22
N ILE A 3 -12.91 3.39 -24.06
CA ILE A 3 -11.57 3.83 -23.63
C ILE A 3 -11.66 5.32 -23.26
N VAL A 4 -10.96 5.70 -22.19
CA VAL A 4 -11.02 7.07 -21.65
C VAL A 4 -10.12 7.95 -22.50
N ASP A 5 -10.66 8.53 -23.58
CA ASP A 5 -9.89 9.47 -24.43
C ASP A 5 -9.55 10.78 -23.71
N LYS A 6 -10.34 11.12 -22.68
CA LYS A 6 -10.24 12.38 -21.92
C LYS A 6 -10.20 12.13 -20.43
N PHE A 7 -9.20 12.70 -19.76
CA PHE A 7 -9.13 12.72 -18.32
C PHE A 7 -10.19 13.68 -17.75
N LEU A 8 -11.10 13.15 -16.93
CA LEU A 8 -12.27 13.83 -16.36
C LEU A 8 -13.17 14.47 -17.43
N TYR A 9 -13.15 13.93 -18.67
CA TYR A 9 -13.80 14.52 -19.85
C TYR A 9 -13.29 15.91 -20.27
N CYS A 10 -12.26 16.45 -19.61
CA CYS A 10 -11.82 17.84 -19.77
C CYS A 10 -10.38 17.98 -20.29
N PHE A 11 -9.48 17.07 -19.93
CA PHE A 11 -8.04 17.19 -20.23
C PHE A 11 -7.55 16.12 -21.20
N GLU A 12 -6.54 16.46 -21.99
CA GLU A 12 -5.84 15.50 -22.84
C GLU A 12 -5.18 14.40 -22.00
N LEU A 13 -5.16 13.18 -22.54
CA LEU A 13 -4.71 11.99 -21.84
C LEU A 13 -3.28 12.11 -21.31
N LYS A 14 -2.37 12.71 -22.10
CA LYS A 14 -0.96 12.96 -21.72
C LYS A 14 -0.83 13.77 -20.43
N PHE A 15 -1.56 14.87 -20.30
CA PHE A 15 -1.57 15.67 -19.06
C PHE A 15 -2.23 14.92 -17.91
N GLY A 16 -3.27 14.12 -18.18
CA GLY A 16 -3.88 13.23 -17.21
C GLY A 16 -2.90 12.25 -16.58
N VAL A 17 -2.09 11.56 -17.40
CA VAL A 17 -1.05 10.62 -16.93
C VAL A 17 0.00 11.33 -16.07
N LEU A 18 0.42 12.53 -16.47
CA LEU A 18 1.38 13.33 -15.71
C LEU A 18 0.82 13.71 -14.32
N ILE A 19 -0.42 14.17 -14.25
CA ILE A 19 -1.10 14.49 -12.99
C ILE A 19 -1.21 13.25 -12.10
N ILE A 20 -1.63 12.12 -12.68
CA ILE A 20 -1.72 10.84 -11.96
C ILE A 20 -0.38 10.50 -11.34
N GLY A 21 0.71 10.55 -12.11
CA GLY A 21 2.05 10.23 -11.61
C GLY A 21 2.44 11.04 -10.37
N PHE A 22 2.21 12.35 -10.38
CA PHE A 22 2.50 13.19 -9.21
C PHE A 22 1.59 12.91 -8.02
N VAL A 23 0.28 12.82 -8.26
CA VAL A 23 -0.71 12.58 -7.19
C VAL A 23 -0.45 11.23 -6.52
N ASP A 24 -0.15 10.20 -7.29
CA ASP A 24 0.03 8.85 -6.78
C ASP A 24 1.38 8.66 -6.05
N ILE A 25 2.42 9.40 -6.43
CA ILE A 25 3.66 9.50 -5.64
C ILE A 25 3.36 10.08 -4.26
N ILE A 26 2.63 11.20 -4.20
CA ILE A 26 2.29 11.85 -2.93
C ILE A 26 1.44 10.91 -2.06
N LEU A 27 0.41 10.29 -2.63
CA LEU A 27 -0.43 9.33 -1.91
C LEU A 27 0.38 8.13 -1.42
N SER A 28 1.31 7.62 -2.22
CA SER A 28 2.15 6.47 -1.84
C SER A 28 3.12 6.81 -0.72
N ILE A 29 3.73 8.00 -0.75
CA ILE A 29 4.59 8.49 0.33
C ILE A 29 3.77 8.69 1.61
N LEU A 30 2.61 9.33 1.52
CA LEU A 30 1.73 9.52 2.68
C LEU A 30 1.29 8.17 3.26
N CYS A 31 0.91 7.20 2.42
CA CYS A 31 0.61 5.85 2.87
C CYS A 31 1.83 5.22 3.54
N GLY A 32 3.04 5.30 2.97
CA GLY A 32 4.24 4.71 3.57
C GLY A 32 4.63 5.34 4.93
N CYS A 33 4.53 6.67 5.04
CA CYS A 33 4.87 7.42 6.24
C CYS A 33 3.82 7.30 7.35
N TYR A 34 2.55 7.14 6.99
CA TYR A 34 1.45 7.03 7.96
C TYR A 34 0.93 5.61 8.15
N LEU A 35 1.28 4.60 7.36
CA LEU A 35 1.01 3.19 7.71
C LEU A 35 1.85 2.58 8.86
N PRO A 36 2.92 3.19 9.43
CA PRO A 36 3.66 2.59 10.54
C PRO A 36 2.89 2.47 11.87
N TRP A 37 1.58 2.74 11.96
CA TRP A 37 0.82 2.80 13.23
C TRP A 37 0.57 1.47 13.95
N ILE A 38 1.29 0.38 13.63
CA ILE A 38 1.57 -0.58 14.71
C ILE A 38 2.56 0.14 15.62
N ARG A 39 2.09 0.81 16.69
CA ARG A 39 2.96 1.42 17.72
C ARG A 39 4.05 0.40 18.08
N ARG A 40 5.25 0.63 17.58
CA ARG A 40 6.41 -0.20 17.87
C ARG A 40 7.41 0.63 18.64
N LYS A 41 7.74 0.16 19.83
CA LYS A 41 8.98 0.56 20.50
C LYS A 41 10.09 -0.13 19.72
N VAL A 42 10.99 0.65 19.10
CA VAL A 42 12.19 0.13 18.43
C VAL A 42 12.93 -0.87 19.33
N ASP A 43 12.99 -0.58 20.62
CA ASP A 43 13.62 -1.45 21.63
C ASP A 43 12.93 -2.82 21.76
N ALA A 44 11.60 -2.87 21.57
CA ALA A 44 10.85 -4.13 21.63
C ALA A 44 11.03 -4.98 20.36
N ASP A 45 11.25 -4.35 19.20
CA ASP A 45 11.51 -5.05 17.94
C ASP A 45 12.84 -5.81 17.98
N ILE A 46 13.91 -5.16 18.49
CA ILE A 46 15.22 -5.81 18.68
C ILE A 46 15.05 -7.01 19.62
N LEU A 47 14.34 -6.82 20.73
CA LEU A 47 14.12 -7.87 21.71
C LEU A 47 13.38 -9.08 21.10
N ILE A 48 12.36 -8.85 20.26
CA ILE A 48 11.57 -9.93 19.66
C ILE A 48 12.32 -10.69 18.57
N LEU A 49 13.16 -10.02 17.78
CA LEU A 49 13.99 -10.69 16.77
C LEU A 49 15.13 -11.50 17.40
N THR A 50 15.56 -11.12 18.60
CA THR A 50 16.71 -11.72 19.28
C THR A 50 16.33 -12.70 20.39
N GLN A 51 15.13 -12.61 20.95
CA GLN A 51 14.68 -13.55 21.98
C GLN A 51 14.27 -14.87 21.35
N GLU A 52 14.82 -15.95 21.91
CA GLU A 52 14.41 -17.31 21.59
C GLU A 52 12.91 -17.49 21.85
N PRO A 53 12.19 -18.23 20.97
CA PRO A 53 10.82 -18.60 21.28
C PRO A 53 10.83 -19.42 22.56
N ILE A 54 10.14 -18.95 23.60
CA ILE A 54 10.03 -19.68 24.86
C ILE A 54 9.21 -20.96 24.61
N THR A 55 9.87 -22.06 24.28
CA THR A 55 9.28 -23.40 24.28
C THR A 55 9.30 -23.90 25.72
N VAL A 56 8.22 -23.71 26.47
CA VAL A 56 8.14 -24.27 27.81
C VAL A 56 7.97 -25.79 27.70
N HIS A 57 9.07 -26.52 27.82
CA HIS A 57 9.08 -27.93 28.23
C HIS A 57 9.42 -27.97 29.71
N GLY A 58 8.43 -27.71 30.57
CA GLY A 58 8.61 -27.72 32.01
C GLY A 58 7.29 -27.86 32.76
N PRO A 59 7.25 -28.61 33.88
CA PRO A 59 6.02 -28.92 34.63
C PRO A 59 5.42 -27.72 35.38
N SER A 60 6.10 -26.58 35.42
CA SER A 60 5.49 -25.32 35.86
C SER A 60 4.68 -24.74 34.71
N LEU A 61 3.43 -25.21 34.57
CA LEU A 61 2.36 -24.57 33.79
C LEU A 61 2.14 -23.15 34.32
N VAL A 62 3.03 -22.22 33.96
CA VAL A 62 2.67 -20.80 33.97
C VAL A 62 1.48 -20.72 33.03
N LYS A 63 0.35 -20.35 33.62
CA LYS A 63 -0.98 -20.18 33.03
C LYS A 63 -0.86 -19.95 31.52
N SER A 64 -1.52 -20.77 30.71
CA SER A 64 -1.49 -20.69 29.25
C SER A 64 -1.79 -19.27 28.69
N SER A 65 -2.34 -18.37 29.50
CA SER A 65 -2.48 -16.94 29.21
C SER A 65 -1.15 -16.17 29.06
N ASP A 66 -0.04 -16.62 29.65
CA ASP A 66 1.27 -15.95 29.54
C ASP A 66 2.09 -16.45 28.34
N LEU A 67 1.88 -17.70 27.92
CA LEU A 67 2.53 -18.32 26.75
C LEU A 67 2.12 -17.66 25.43
N TYR A 68 0.89 -17.15 25.39
CA TYR A 68 0.40 -16.27 24.33
C TYR A 68 0.17 -14.89 24.93
N ARG A 69 1.23 -14.27 25.47
CA ARG A 69 1.28 -12.81 25.52
C ARG A 69 1.25 -12.27 24.07
N PHE A 70 0.09 -12.35 23.44
CA PHE A 70 -0.43 -11.18 22.77
C PHE A 70 -0.34 -10.09 23.83
N TYR A 71 0.65 -9.20 23.72
CA TYR A 71 0.75 -8.08 24.64
C TYR A 71 -0.58 -7.31 24.53
N VAL A 72 -1.49 -7.51 25.49
CA VAL A 72 -2.78 -6.79 25.57
C VAL A 72 -2.61 -5.51 26.39
N GLY A 73 -1.38 -5.00 26.53
CA GLY A 73 -1.17 -3.66 27.06
C GLY A 73 -1.85 -2.65 26.15
N GLU A 74 -2.36 -1.56 26.71
CA GLU A 74 -3.17 -0.53 26.01
C GLU A 74 -2.53 0.03 24.73
N ASP A 75 -1.26 -0.26 24.45
CA ASP A 75 -0.51 0.32 23.34
C ASP A 75 0.34 -0.64 22.47
N PHE A 76 0.24 -1.97 22.62
CA PHE A 76 1.25 -2.88 22.00
C PHE A 76 0.70 -4.17 21.37
N TYR A 77 0.07 -4.11 20.19
CA TYR A 77 -0.32 -5.34 19.46
C TYR A 77 0.69 -5.76 18.38
N PHE A 78 1.49 -6.80 18.68
CA PHE A 78 2.31 -7.55 17.73
C PHE A 78 1.46 -8.61 16.99
N ASN A 79 0.71 -8.25 15.95
CA ASN A 79 0.27 -9.28 15.01
C ASN A 79 1.38 -9.50 13.98
N ARG A 80 2.06 -10.65 14.01
CA ARG A 80 3.05 -11.05 12.98
C ARG A 80 2.47 -10.89 11.57
N PHE A 81 1.19 -11.21 11.39
CA PHE A 81 0.49 -11.04 10.12
C PHE A 81 0.40 -9.57 9.70
N GLY A 82 -0.06 -8.68 10.61
CA GLY A 82 -0.13 -7.24 10.33
C GLY A 82 1.23 -6.63 10.04
N TYR A 83 2.28 -7.10 10.73
CA TYR A 83 3.66 -6.69 10.45
C TYR A 83 4.14 -7.14 9.07
N SER A 84 3.95 -8.42 8.73
CA SER A 84 4.32 -8.94 7.40
C SER A 84 3.58 -8.20 6.29
N MET A 85 2.28 -7.91 6.48
CA MET A 85 1.49 -7.09 5.53
C MET A 85 2.03 -5.67 5.40
N TYR A 86 2.46 -5.06 6.50
CA TYR A 86 3.06 -3.73 6.49
C TYR A 86 4.38 -3.70 5.70
N ILE A 87 5.30 -4.63 5.97
CA ILE A 87 6.58 -4.72 5.24
C ILE A 87 6.33 -4.99 3.75
N PHE A 88 5.42 -5.90 3.43
CA PHE A 88 5.02 -6.16 2.07
C PHE A 88 4.42 -4.92 1.40
N GLY A 89 3.57 -4.18 2.13
CA GLY A 89 3.01 -2.90 1.70
C GLY A 89 4.09 -1.86 1.40
N LEU A 90 5.10 -1.70 2.25
CA LEU A 90 6.22 -0.80 1.99
C LEU A 90 6.97 -1.15 0.71
N ILE A 91 7.26 -2.43 0.48
CA ILE A 91 7.94 -2.89 -0.75
C ILE A 91 7.11 -2.54 -1.98
N VAL A 92 5.81 -2.83 -1.95
CA VAL A 92 4.89 -2.50 -3.04
C VAL A 92 4.81 -0.99 -3.26
N LEU A 93 4.76 -0.18 -2.20
CA LEU A 93 4.74 1.28 -2.30
C LEU A 93 6.02 1.83 -2.94
N ILE A 94 7.19 1.31 -2.58
CA ILE A 94 8.48 1.72 -3.18
C ILE A 94 8.51 1.38 -4.67
N LEU A 95 8.14 0.14 -5.04
CA LEU A 95 8.06 -0.27 -6.43
C LEU A 95 7.06 0.58 -7.21
N HIS A 96 5.94 0.92 -6.58
CA HIS A 96 4.92 1.75 -7.20
C HIS A 96 5.36 3.20 -7.38
N ILE A 97 6.10 3.79 -6.44
CA ILE A 97 6.72 5.10 -6.61
C ILE A 97 7.68 5.09 -7.81
N GLY A 98 8.51 4.04 -7.94
CA GLY A 98 9.36 3.85 -9.11
C GLY A 98 8.56 3.77 -10.42
N ALA A 99 7.45 3.04 -10.41
CA ALA A 99 6.54 2.97 -11.55
C ALA A 99 5.90 4.32 -11.88
N CYS A 100 5.55 5.13 -10.89
CA CYS A 100 5.01 6.48 -11.11
C CYS A 100 6.05 7.43 -11.75
N ILE A 101 7.32 7.32 -11.37
CA ILE A 101 8.39 8.07 -12.04
C ILE A 101 8.48 7.67 -13.51
N LEU A 102 8.38 6.36 -13.80
CA LEU A 102 8.41 5.86 -15.18
C LEU A 102 7.21 6.32 -16.00
N ILE A 103 6.01 6.45 -15.44
CA ILE A 103 4.87 7.00 -16.21
C ILE A 103 5.03 8.49 -16.51
N ILE A 104 5.64 9.25 -15.59
CA ILE A 104 5.96 10.66 -15.83
C ILE A 104 6.95 10.76 -16.99
N ILE A 105 8.00 9.94 -16.98
CA ILE A 105 8.98 9.87 -18.08
C ILE A 105 8.29 9.43 -19.37
N SER A 106 7.42 8.41 -19.34
CA SER A 106 6.63 7.94 -20.49
C SER A 106 5.84 9.08 -21.15
N ALA A 107 5.21 9.94 -20.35
CA ALA A 107 4.46 11.09 -20.85
C ALA A 107 5.38 12.16 -21.47
N LEU A 108 6.61 12.32 -20.96
CA LEU A 108 7.58 13.31 -21.46
C LEU A 108 8.34 12.81 -22.71
N SER A 109 8.67 11.52 -22.78
CA SER A 109 9.42 10.91 -23.87
C SER A 109 8.54 10.33 -24.99
N GLU A 110 7.22 10.24 -24.78
CA GLU A 110 6.26 9.52 -25.64
C GLU A 110 6.51 7.99 -25.72
N GLU A 111 7.44 7.45 -24.91
CA GLU A 111 7.70 6.00 -24.85
C GLU A 111 6.67 5.31 -23.94
N LYS A 112 5.59 4.82 -24.56
CA LYS A 112 4.44 4.21 -23.86
C LYS A 112 4.80 2.96 -23.05
N ILE A 113 5.81 2.20 -23.47
CA ILE A 113 6.21 0.95 -22.79
C ILE A 113 6.66 1.18 -21.33
N MET A 114 7.17 2.38 -21.02
CA MET A 114 7.56 2.77 -19.67
C MET A 114 6.36 2.87 -18.71
N ALA A 115 5.12 2.88 -19.20
CA ALA A 115 3.92 2.84 -18.37
C ALA A 115 3.56 1.42 -17.87
N ALA A 116 4.12 0.36 -18.47
CA ALA A 116 3.80 -1.03 -18.10
C ALA A 116 4.03 -1.35 -16.60
N PRO A 117 5.12 -0.91 -15.94
CA PRO A 117 5.32 -1.13 -14.52
C PRO A 117 4.21 -0.53 -13.65
N TYR A 118 3.61 0.58 -14.06
CA TYR A 118 2.48 1.17 -13.32
C TYR A 118 1.22 0.35 -13.48
N VAL A 119 0.91 -0.08 -14.71
CA VAL A 119 -0.23 -0.97 -14.99
C VAL A 119 -0.15 -2.25 -14.16
N ALA A 120 1.05 -2.77 -13.90
CA ALA A 120 1.28 -3.94 -13.05
C ALA A 120 1.24 -3.63 -11.54
N THR A 121 1.88 -2.55 -11.09
CA THR A 121 2.01 -2.24 -9.65
C THR A 121 0.76 -1.63 -9.04
N ALA A 122 -0.04 -0.87 -9.80
CA ALA A 122 -1.29 -0.26 -9.32
C ALA A 122 -2.31 -1.29 -8.78
N PRO A 123 -2.65 -2.39 -9.49
CA PRO A 123 -3.54 -3.41 -8.94
C PRO A 123 -2.93 -4.14 -7.74
N MET A 124 -1.61 -4.36 -7.71
CA MET A 124 -0.94 -4.91 -6.52
C MET A 124 -1.11 -3.97 -5.32
N ARG A 125 -0.88 -2.67 -5.51
CA ARG A 125 -1.09 -1.63 -4.48
C ARG A 125 -2.53 -1.65 -3.97
N PHE A 126 -3.50 -1.69 -4.89
CA PHE A 126 -4.93 -1.73 -4.56
C PHE A 126 -5.26 -2.93 -3.66
N VAL A 127 -4.82 -4.14 -4.03
CA VAL A 127 -5.08 -5.37 -3.27
C VAL A 127 -4.45 -5.29 -1.88
N VAL A 128 -3.20 -4.87 -1.78
CA VAL A 128 -2.50 -4.80 -0.48
C VAL A 128 -3.15 -3.78 0.45
N LEU A 129 -3.45 -2.59 -0.04
CA LEU A 129 -4.12 -1.55 0.75
C LEU A 129 -5.54 -1.99 1.17
N LEU A 130 -6.27 -2.69 0.29
CA LEU A 130 -7.58 -3.24 0.63
C LEU A 130 -7.48 -4.29 1.74
N LEU A 131 -6.51 -5.21 1.67
CA LEU A 131 -6.29 -6.19 2.72
C LEU A 131 -5.92 -5.53 4.05
N ILE A 132 -5.06 -4.51 4.03
CA ILE A 132 -4.71 -3.73 5.23
C ILE A 132 -5.97 -3.04 5.79
N LEU A 133 -6.79 -2.44 4.94
CA LEU A 133 -8.05 -1.81 5.36
C LEU A 133 -8.98 -2.81 6.05
N ILE A 134 -9.24 -3.97 5.42
CA ILE A 134 -10.07 -5.03 5.99
C ILE A 134 -9.50 -5.49 7.33
N TRP A 135 -8.18 -5.65 7.42
CA TRP A 135 -7.52 -6.02 8.67
C TRP A 135 -7.71 -4.98 9.78
N ILE A 136 -7.60 -3.69 9.44
CA ILE A 136 -7.81 -2.58 10.38
C ILE A 136 -9.27 -2.56 10.87
N VAL A 137 -10.23 -2.67 9.94
CA VAL A 137 -11.68 -2.69 10.23
C VAL A 137 -12.04 -3.88 11.12
N THR A 138 -11.59 -5.08 10.78
CA THR A 138 -11.94 -6.32 11.51
C THR A 138 -11.36 -6.36 12.93
N LYS A 139 -10.31 -5.60 13.21
CA LYS A 139 -9.71 -5.47 14.53
C LYS A 139 -10.14 -4.20 15.29
N SER A 140 -11.08 -3.43 14.74
CA SER A 140 -11.62 -2.20 15.36
C SER A 140 -10.53 -1.20 15.77
N PHE A 141 -9.55 -0.96 14.91
CA PHE A 141 -8.54 0.07 15.16
C PHE A 141 -9.11 1.46 14.90
N ASP A 142 -9.25 2.27 15.94
CA ASP A 142 -9.70 3.66 15.84
C ASP A 142 -8.54 4.60 15.42
N CYS A 143 -8.09 4.48 14.17
CA CYS A 143 -7.22 5.48 13.55
C CYS A 143 -7.92 6.13 12.37
N THR A 144 -8.72 7.17 12.65
CA THR A 144 -9.46 7.95 11.64
C THR A 144 -8.55 8.40 10.49
N THR A 145 -7.33 8.86 10.77
CA THR A 145 -6.35 9.28 9.75
C THR A 145 -5.99 8.14 8.79
N SER A 146 -5.82 6.91 9.29
CA SER A 146 -5.47 5.76 8.43
C SER A 146 -6.63 5.39 7.51
N PHE A 147 -7.87 5.42 8.02
CA PHE A 147 -9.05 5.19 7.19
C PHE A 147 -9.16 6.21 6.06
N TRP A 148 -8.94 7.49 6.36
CA TRP A 148 -8.96 8.55 5.35
C TRP A 148 -7.86 8.38 4.32
N LEU A 149 -6.61 8.11 4.73
CA LEU A 149 -5.50 7.95 3.79
C LEU A 149 -5.67 6.73 2.88
N ILE A 150 -6.04 5.57 3.44
CA ILE A 150 -6.25 4.36 2.64
C ILE A 150 -7.48 4.54 1.73
N GLY A 151 -8.57 5.12 2.26
CA GLY A 151 -9.77 5.41 1.47
C GLY A 151 -9.50 6.35 0.30
N LEU A 152 -8.77 7.44 0.53
CA LEU A 152 -8.37 8.39 -0.51
C LEU A 152 -7.37 7.78 -1.52
N SER A 153 -6.60 6.78 -1.13
CA SER A 153 -5.70 6.05 -2.05
C SER A 153 -6.46 5.03 -2.90
N LEU A 154 -7.47 4.35 -2.34
CA LEU A 154 -8.26 3.32 -3.03
C LEU A 154 -9.33 3.89 -3.94
N PHE A 155 -9.99 4.99 -3.55
CA PHE A 155 -11.10 5.58 -4.29
C PHE A 155 -10.75 5.96 -5.75
N PRO A 156 -9.65 6.70 -6.02
CA PRO A 156 -9.26 7.05 -7.39
C PRO A 156 -8.51 5.93 -8.12
N ALA A 157 -8.13 4.83 -7.44
CA ALA A 157 -7.20 3.84 -7.98
C ALA A 157 -7.66 3.23 -9.31
N THR A 158 -8.92 2.83 -9.42
CA THR A 158 -9.48 2.25 -10.65
C THR A 158 -9.47 3.25 -11.80
N TYR A 159 -9.80 4.50 -11.51
CA TYR A 159 -9.85 5.56 -12.51
C TYR A 159 -8.44 5.94 -13.02
N PHE A 160 -7.46 6.04 -12.11
CA PHE A 160 -6.07 6.26 -12.46
C PHE A 160 -5.53 5.11 -13.32
N TRP A 161 -5.81 3.87 -12.93
CA TRP A 161 -5.41 2.69 -13.68
C TRP A 161 -5.98 2.67 -15.10
N LEU A 162 -7.30 2.91 -15.26
CA LEU A 162 -7.93 2.96 -16.59
C LEU A 162 -7.35 4.07 -17.47
N THR A 163 -7.02 5.23 -16.90
CA THR A 163 -6.38 6.33 -17.63
C THR A 163 -5.00 5.91 -18.14
N VAL A 164 -4.17 5.26 -17.31
CA VAL A 164 -2.83 4.82 -17.72
C VAL A 164 -2.90 3.65 -18.70
N VAL A 165 -3.86 2.74 -18.57
CA VAL A 165 -4.10 1.67 -19.56
C VAL A 165 -4.47 2.28 -20.92
N SER A 166 -5.34 3.30 -20.94
CA SER A 166 -5.72 4.01 -22.17
C SER A 166 -4.52 4.72 -22.82
N TRP A 167 -3.54 5.15 -22.03
CA TRP A 167 -2.28 5.73 -22.54
C TRP A 167 -1.33 4.68 -23.11
N PHE A 168 -1.20 3.55 -22.42
CA PHE A 168 -0.31 2.45 -22.79
C PHE A 168 -0.72 1.79 -24.11
N ASP A 169 -2.02 1.54 -24.31
CA ASP A 169 -2.57 0.89 -25.50
C ASP A 169 -3.60 1.80 -26.20
N PRO A 170 -3.16 2.76 -27.03
CA PRO A 170 -4.08 3.56 -27.83
C PRO A 170 -4.74 2.67 -28.90
N ALA A 171 -6.06 2.48 -28.84
CA ALA A 171 -6.76 1.70 -29.86
C ALA A 171 -6.76 2.35 -31.27
N ILE A 172 -6.09 3.49 -31.49
CA ILE A 172 -6.08 4.23 -32.75
C ILE A 172 -4.65 4.67 -33.09
N SER A 173 -3.86 3.71 -33.55
CA SER A 173 -2.85 3.95 -34.59
C SER A 173 -3.15 2.98 -35.75
N ALA A 174 -4.31 3.20 -36.38
CA ALA A 174 -4.73 2.62 -37.65
C ALA A 174 -5.39 3.74 -38.45
#